data_AF-A0A5J4PBG1-F1
#
_entry.id   AF-A0A5J4PBG1-F1
#
_cell.length_a   1.000
_cell.length_b   1.000
_cell.length_c   1.000
_cell.angle_alpha   90.00
_cell.angle_beta   90.00
_cell.angle_gamma   90.00
#
_symmetry.space_group_name_H-M   'P 1'
#
loop_
_entity.id
_entity.type
_entity.pdbx_description
1 polymer ?
#
loop_
_entity_poly.entity_id
_entity_poly.type
_entity_poly.pdbx_seq_one_letter_code
_entity_poly.pdbx_strand_id
1 'polypeptide(L)' 'MDSLSVVQSPIIIELEEFKRLYDESLLSTNSLLNEVVIHLRQKKGKMMRPVLMLL' A
#
# COMPACT_ATOMS: atom_id res chain seq x y z
N MET A 1 23.52 -1.44 0.20
CA MET A 1 22.41 -0.67 0.80
C MET A 1 21.29 -0.60 -0.22
N ASP A 2 20.07 -0.93 0.17
CA ASP A 2 18.93 -0.87 -0.73
C ASP A 2 18.51 0.60 -0.91
N SER A 3 18.71 1.15 -2.11
CA SER A 3 18.48 2.57 -2.42
C SER A 3 17.04 3.00 -2.13
N LEU A 4 16.09 2.06 -2.23
CA LEU A 4 14.69 2.33 -1.92
C LEU A 4 14.48 2.59 -0.42
N SER A 5 15.19 1.87 0.45
CA SER A 5 15.12 2.07 1.90
C SER A 5 15.62 3.44 2.31
N VAL A 6 16.66 3.96 1.62
CA VAL A 6 17.18 5.31 1.85
C VAL A 6 16.14 6.36 1.48
N VAL A 7 15.48 6.20 0.32
CA VAL A 7 14.43 7.12 -0.15
C VAL A 7 13.18 7.06 0.73
N GLN A 8 12.83 5.89 1.28
CA GLN A 8 11.64 5.73 2.13
C GLN A 8 11.88 6.14 3.59
N SER A 9 13.14 6.19 4.05
CA SER A 9 13.47 6.54 5.44
C SER A 9 12.79 7.81 5.98
N PRO A 10 12.70 8.94 5.25
CA PRO A 10 12.06 10.14 5.77
C PRO A 10 10.53 10.06 5.87
N ILE A 11 9.90 9.12 5.15
CA ILE A 11 8.43 9.03 5.01
C ILE A 11 7.87 7.69 5.52
N ILE A 12 8.66 6.95 6.30
CA ILE A 12 8.33 5.55 6.63
C ILE A 12 7.03 5.46 7.45
N ILE A 13 6.79 6.43 8.34
CA ILE A 13 5.62 6.48 9.22
C ILE A 13 4.36 6.77 8.40
N GLU A 14 4.41 7.80 7.56
CA GLU A 14 3.33 8.22 6.67
C GLU A 14 3.02 7.13 5.64
N LEU A 15 4.04 6.45 5.14
CA LEU A 15 3.90 5.34 4.20
C LEU A 15 3.25 4.11 4.85
N GLU A 16 3.53 3.83 6.13
CA GLU A 16 2.85 2.77 6.88
C GLU A 16 1.39 3.13 7.16
N GLU A 17 1.10 4.37 7.54
CA GLU A 17 -0.27 4.84 7.74
C GLU A 17 -1.08 4.79 6.44
N PHE A 18 -0.48 5.22 5.32
CA PHE A 18 -1.10 5.11 4.00
C PHE A 18 -1.44 3.65 3.66
N LYS A 19 -0.53 2.71 3.92
CA LYS A 19 -0.78 1.27 3.66
C LYS A 19 -1.96 0.76 4.47
N ARG A 20 -2.07 1.13 5.74
CA ARG A 20 -3.20 0.77 6.60
C ARG A 20 -4.51 1.30 6.02
N LEU A 21 -4.57 2.60 5.71
CA LEU A 21 -5.77 3.23 5.15
C LEU A 21 -6.15 2.64 3.78
N TYR A 22 -5.16 2.36 2.94
CA TYR A 22 -5.36 1.71 1.65
C TYR A 22 -6.00 0.32 1.83
N ASP A 23 -5.46 -0.50 2.71
CA ASP A 23 -5.99 -1.85 2.97
C ASP A 23 -7.41 -1.81 3.57
N GLU A 24 -7.68 -0.89 4.49
CA GLU A 24 -9.02 -0.69 5.07
C GLU A 24 -10.03 -0.22 4.01
N SER A 25 -9.62 0.68 3.10
CA SER A 25 -10.50 1.20 2.03
C SER A 25 -10.93 0.16 1.02
N LEU A 26 -10.18 -0.94 0.91
CA LEU A 26 -10.47 -2.05 0.00
C LEU A 26 -11.44 -3.08 0.59
N LEU A 27 -11.75 -3.01 1.88
CA LEU A 27 -12.69 -3.93 2.51
C LEU A 27 -14.11 -3.70 1.96
N SER A 28 -14.77 -4.79 1.55
CA SER A 28 -16.15 -4.74 1.07
C SER A 28 -17.01 -5.69 1.89
N THR A 29 -18.23 -5.27 2.20
CA THR A 29 -19.26 -6.13 2.80
C THR A 29 -19.87 -7.11 1.79
N ASN A 30 -19.62 -6.90 0.49
CA ASN A 30 -20.04 -7.81 -0.57
C ASN A 30 -19.00 -8.93 -0.73
N SER A 31 -19.44 -10.18 -0.57
CA SER A 31 -18.55 -11.35 -0.62
C SER A 31 -17.81 -11.52 -1.95
N LEU A 32 -18.50 -11.31 -3.07
CA LEU A 32 -17.90 -11.44 -4.41
C LEU A 32 -16.84 -10.36 -4.65
N LEU A 33 -17.13 -9.11 -4.26
CA LEU A 33 -16.15 -8.03 -4.38
C LEU A 33 -14.95 -8.25 -3.46
N ASN A 34 -15.18 -8.78 -2.27
CA ASN A 34 -14.11 -9.08 -1.32
C ASN A 34 -13.14 -10.16 -1.86
N GLU A 35 -13.64 -11.19 -2.55
CA GLU A 35 -12.78 -12.20 -3.20
C GLU A 35 -11.87 -11.59 -4.28
N VAL A 36 -12.42 -10.69 -5.11
CA VAL A 36 -11.65 -9.98 -6.14
C VAL A 36 -10.58 -9.10 -5.50
N VAL A 37 -10.92 -8.36 -4.43
CA VAL A 37 -9.98 -7.52 -3.69
C VAL A 37 -8.85 -8.36 -3.08
N ILE A 38 -9.18 -9.49 -2.45
CA ILE A 38 -8.18 -10.40 -1.89
C ILE A 38 -7.21 -10.87 -2.98
N HIS A 39 -7.73 -11.24 -4.15
CA HIS A 39 -6.90 -11.63 -5.29
C HIS A 39 -5.97 -10.51 -5.76
N LEU A 40 -6.45 -9.27 -5.82
CA LEU A 40 -5.63 -8.11 -6.21
C LEU A 40 -4.52 -7.82 -5.19
N ARG A 41 -4.80 -7.94 -3.88
CA ARG A 41 -3.82 -7.68 -2.80
C ARG A 41 -2.66 -8.67 -2.78
N GLN A 42 -2.84 -9.89 -3.29
CA GLN A 42 -1.75 -10.87 -3.42
C GLN A 42 -0.63 -10.37 -4.35
N LYS A 43 -0.95 -9.52 -5.32
CA LYS A 43 0.04 -8.88 -6.20
C LYS A 43 0.57 -7.62 -5.54
N LYS A 44 1.42 -7.79 -4.52
CA LYS A 44 2.04 -6.66 -3.80
C LYS A 44 2.87 -5.80 -4.76
N GLY A 45 2.35 -4.62 -5.08
CA GLY A 45 3.05 -3.63 -5.89
C GLY A 45 4.21 -2.98 -5.13
N LYS A 46 5.15 -2.37 -5.85
CA LYS A 46 6.29 -1.63 -5.26
C LYS A 46 5.90 -0.34 -4.53
N MET A 47 4.62 0.06 -4.59
CA MET A 47 4.09 1.31 -3.99
C MET A 47 4.85 2.59 -4.43
N MET A 48 5.42 2.61 -5.65
CA MET A 48 6.20 3.75 -6.15
C MET A 48 5.37 5.04 -6.28
N ARG A 49 4.10 4.95 -6.69
CA ARG A 49 3.23 6.12 -6.83
C ARG A 49 2.97 6.80 -5.46
N PRO A 50 2.56 6.06 -4.40
CA PRO A 50 2.50 6.62 -3.05
C PRO A 50 3.82 7.19 -2.55
N VAL A 51 4.94 6.48 -2.74
CA VAL A 51 6.27 6.96 -2.30
C VAL A 51 6.62 8.29 -2.93
N LEU A 52 6.41 8.47 -4.24
CA LEU A 52 6.68 9.74 -4.92
C LEU A 52 5.74 10.89 -4.54
N MET A 53 4.57 10.59 -3.97
CA MET A 53 3.61 11.61 -3.53
C MET A 53 3.88 12.09 -2.10
N LEU A 54 4.46 11.23 -1.27
CA LEU A 54 4.81 11.52 0.13
C LEU A 54 6.17 12.21 0.30
N LEU A 55 7.04 12.14 -0.72
CA LEU A 55 8.31 12.87 -0.78
C LEU A 55 8.10 14.31 -1.25
#